data_AF-A0A9Q5ZGP5-F1
#
_entry.id   AF-A0A9Q5ZGP5-F1
#
_cell.length_a   1.000
_cell.length_b   1.000
_cell.length_c   1.000
_cell.angle_alpha   90.00
_cell.angle_beta   90.00
_cell.angle_gamma   90.00
#
_symmetry.space_group_name_H-M   'P 1'
#
loop_
_entity.id
_entity.type
_entity.pdbx_description
1 polymer ?
#
loop_
_entity_poly.entity_id
_entity_poly.type
_entity_poly.pdbx_seq_one_letter_code
_entity_poly.pdbx_strand_id
1 'polypeptide(L)'
;MTIGKARAILLYIFIFFFLFIILLIIIPYIKGDYGGDSLINLIIKVLVVYSIHFGVIAGGIFGQEISDRRLSSLVPFKLALVMVLIWNILLTWRCIVFTFIETDTTDKELANYIDTIAPASSFLVSGALAYFFASQR
;
A
#
# COMPACT_ATOMS: atom_id res chain seq x y z
N MET A 1 -16.06 17.19 -5.17
CA MET A 1 -14.64 16.94 -4.84
C MET A 1 -13.78 17.35 -6.03
N THR A 2 -12.60 17.94 -5.83
CA THR A 2 -11.66 18.28 -6.93
C THR A 2 -10.76 17.08 -7.20
N ILE A 3 -10.23 16.99 -8.42
CA ILE A 3 -9.29 15.92 -8.79
C ILE A 3 -8.05 15.97 -7.89
N GLY A 4 -7.50 17.17 -7.63
CA GLY A 4 -6.37 17.36 -6.74
C GLY A 4 -6.61 16.80 -5.32
N LYS A 5 -7.80 17.05 -4.74
CA LYS A 5 -8.16 16.50 -3.41
C LYS A 5 -8.25 14.97 -3.45
N ALA A 6 -8.84 14.39 -4.49
CA ALA A 6 -8.94 12.94 -4.63
C ALA A 6 -7.57 12.26 -4.72
N ARG A 7 -6.65 12.84 -5.52
CA ARG A 7 -5.27 12.36 -5.64
C ARG A 7 -4.52 12.45 -4.31
N ALA A 8 -4.65 13.58 -3.61
CA ALA A 8 -4.03 13.77 -2.30
C ALA A 8 -4.54 12.77 -1.25
N ILE A 9 -5.85 12.46 -1.25
CA ILE A 9 -6.43 11.45 -0.36
C ILE A 9 -5.82 10.07 -0.63
N LEU A 10 -5.75 9.64 -1.90
CA LEU A 10 -5.17 8.34 -2.26
C LEU A 10 -3.69 8.26 -1.87
N LEU A 11 -2.92 9.31 -2.14
CA LEU A 11 -1.51 9.40 -1.75
C LEU A 11 -1.34 9.33 -0.23
N TYR A 12 -2.15 10.10 0.52
CA TYR A 12 -2.09 10.14 1.98
C TYR A 12 -2.40 8.77 2.58
N ILE A 13 -3.43 8.08 2.09
CA ILE A 13 -3.77 6.71 2.54
C ILE A 13 -2.57 5.78 2.32
N PHE A 14 -1.95 5.82 1.13
CA PHE A 14 -0.80 4.96 0.85
C PHE A 14 0.40 5.25 1.75
N ILE A 15 0.77 6.52 1.92
CA ILE A 15 1.89 6.91 2.78
C ILE A 15 1.61 6.53 4.23
N PHE A 16 0.39 6.81 4.73
CA PHE A 16 -0.01 6.48 6.09
C PHE A 16 0.12 4.97 6.36
N PHE A 17 -0.48 4.13 5.52
CA PHE A 17 -0.42 2.69 5.72
C PHE A 17 0.97 2.11 5.50
N PHE A 18 1.74 2.62 4.54
CA PHE A 18 3.14 2.25 4.35
C PHE A 18 3.95 2.47 5.63
N LEU A 19 3.90 3.71 6.18
CA LEU A 19 4.61 4.03 7.41
C LEU A 19 4.11 3.21 8.60
N PHE A 20 2.80 2.96 8.66
CA PHE A 20 2.21 2.14 9.71
C PHE A 20 2.71 0.68 9.65
N ILE A 21 2.80 0.10 8.46
CA ILE A 21 3.36 -1.26 8.29
C ILE A 21 4.84 -1.30 8.63
N ILE A 22 5.63 -0.31 8.23
CA ILE A 22 7.04 -0.22 8.63
C ILE A 22 7.17 -0.18 10.15
N LEU A 23 6.31 0.58 10.84
CA LEU A 23 6.27 0.61 12.30
C LEU A 23 5.93 -0.77 12.90
N LEU A 24 4.93 -1.47 12.35
CA LEU A 24 4.55 -2.81 12.79
C LEU A 24 5.67 -3.84 12.61
N ILE A 25 6.49 -3.69 11.59
CA ILE A 25 7.69 -4.52 11.37
C ILE A 25 8.78 -4.16 12.39
N ILE A 26 9.02 -2.87 12.68
CA ILE A 26 10.06 -2.46 13.63
C ILE A 26 9.78 -2.95 15.06
N ILE A 27 8.51 -3.05 15.47
CA ILE A 27 8.14 -3.44 16.85
C ILE A 27 8.73 -4.80 17.27
N PRO A 28 8.50 -5.92 16.55
CA PRO A 28 9.11 -7.22 16.86
C PRO A 28 10.64 -7.21 16.85
N TYR A 29 11.27 -6.40 15.98
CA TYR A 29 12.72 -6.24 15.99
C TYR A 29 13.23 -5.65 17.31
N ILE A 30 12.55 -4.63 17.84
CA ILE A 30 12.91 -4.02 19.14
C ILE A 30 12.70 -5.02 20.29
N LYS A 31 11.71 -5.92 20.18
CA LYS A 31 11.48 -7.00 21.15
C LYS A 31 12.53 -8.11 21.09
N GLY A 32 13.31 -8.18 20.01
CA GLY A 32 14.31 -9.23 19.78
C GLY A 32 13.76 -10.48 19.08
N ASP A 33 12.57 -10.39 18.48
CA ASP A 33 11.87 -11.54 17.87
C ASP A 33 12.58 -12.04 16.59
N TYR A 34 13.35 -11.18 15.92
CA TYR A 34 14.19 -11.57 14.77
C TYR A 34 15.39 -10.62 14.57
N GLY A 35 16.40 -11.10 13.84
CA GLY A 35 17.66 -10.39 13.60
C GLY A 35 17.61 -9.28 12.54
N GLY A 36 18.66 -8.46 12.47
CA GLY A 36 18.74 -7.32 11.55
C GLY A 36 18.61 -7.68 10.06
N ASP A 37 19.10 -8.86 9.65
CA ASP A 37 18.96 -9.31 8.26
C ASP A 37 17.50 -9.60 7.89
N SER A 38 16.73 -10.21 8.80
CA SER A 38 15.28 -10.42 8.61
C SER A 38 14.54 -9.08 8.56
N LEU A 39 14.92 -8.09 9.38
CA LEU A 39 14.35 -6.75 9.32
C LEU A 39 14.53 -6.10 7.95
N ILE A 40 15.77 -6.08 7.46
CA ILE A 40 16.12 -5.48 6.17
C ILE A 40 15.35 -6.18 5.05
N ASN A 41 15.29 -7.52 5.07
CA ASN A 41 14.57 -8.30 4.07
C ASN A 41 13.06 -7.96 4.06
N LEU A 42 12.42 -7.89 5.23
CA LEU A 42 11.00 -7.54 5.35
C LEU A 42 10.73 -6.12 4.85
N ILE A 43 11.58 -5.14 5.21
CA ILE A 43 11.45 -3.76 4.72
C ILE A 43 11.58 -3.70 3.20
N ILE A 44 12.57 -4.38 2.62
CA ILE A 44 12.75 -4.43 1.16
C ILE A 44 11.53 -5.02 0.48
N LYS A 45 10.98 -6.13 1.00
CA LYS A 45 9.77 -6.76 0.45
C LYS A 45 8.56 -5.82 0.48
N VAL A 46 8.32 -5.14 1.60
CA VAL A 46 7.25 -4.13 1.69
C VAL A 46 7.49 -2.99 0.71
N LEU A 47 8.72 -2.49 0.61
CA LEU A 47 9.07 -1.41 -0.31
C LEU A 47 8.79 -1.80 -1.76
N VAL A 48 9.18 -3.01 -2.18
CA VAL A 48 8.91 -3.53 -3.54
C VAL A 48 7.42 -3.53 -3.83
N VAL A 49 6.62 -4.06 -2.91
CA VAL A 49 5.16 -4.14 -3.05
C VAL A 49 4.52 -2.74 -3.14
N TYR A 50 4.96 -1.79 -2.31
CA TYR A 50 4.45 -0.43 -2.34
C TYR A 50 4.94 0.38 -3.55
N SER A 51 6.13 0.08 -4.09
CA SER A 51 6.74 0.82 -5.20
C SER A 51 5.85 0.87 -6.45
N ILE A 52 5.13 -0.23 -6.74
CA ILE A 52 4.23 -0.32 -7.90
C ILE A 52 3.11 0.72 -7.77
N HIS A 53 2.46 0.75 -6.61
CA HIS A 53 1.35 1.67 -6.34
C HIS A 53 1.83 3.12 -6.32
N PHE A 54 2.98 3.39 -5.70
CA PHE A 54 3.60 4.71 -5.72
C PHE A 54 3.93 5.15 -7.15
N GLY A 55 4.42 4.25 -8.00
CA GLY A 55 4.67 4.52 -9.42
C GLY A 55 3.40 4.94 -10.15
N VAL A 56 2.28 4.24 -9.94
CA VAL A 56 0.99 4.57 -10.55
C VAL A 56 0.46 5.92 -10.05
N ILE A 57 0.54 6.18 -8.74
CA ILE A 57 0.07 7.43 -8.14
C ILE A 57 0.94 8.61 -8.59
N ALA A 58 2.26 8.47 -8.55
CA ALA A 58 3.20 9.50 -9.00
C ALA A 58 3.02 9.77 -10.50
N GLY A 59 2.94 8.72 -11.33
CA GLY A 59 2.66 8.85 -12.76
C GLY A 59 1.32 9.54 -13.03
N GLY A 60 0.30 9.25 -12.24
CA GLY A 60 -1.01 9.90 -12.33
C GLY A 60 -1.02 11.37 -11.88
N ILE A 61 -0.20 11.72 -10.88
CA ILE A 61 -0.06 13.11 -10.39
C ILE A 61 0.75 13.95 -11.39
N PHE A 62 1.90 13.45 -11.84
CA PHE A 62 2.81 14.19 -12.74
C PHE A 62 2.41 14.12 -14.21
N GLY A 63 1.71 13.07 -14.64
CA GLY A 63 1.28 12.86 -16.03
C GLY A 63 -0.04 13.53 -16.41
N GLN A 64 -0.57 14.43 -15.57
CA GLN A 64 -1.79 15.20 -15.81
C GLN A 64 -1.55 16.67 -15.46
N GLU A 65 -2.02 17.58 -16.31
CA GLU A 65 -1.96 19.01 -16.01
C GLU A 65 -2.65 19.33 -14.67
N ILE A 66 -2.04 20.23 -13.89
CA ILE A 66 -2.62 20.73 -12.65
C ILE A 66 -3.88 21.51 -13.05
N SER A 67 -5.03 20.87 -12.87
CA SER A 67 -6.31 21.44 -13.21
C SER A 67 -7.23 21.35 -12.01
N ASP A 68 -7.82 22.48 -11.61
CA ASP A 68 -8.86 22.56 -10.56
C ASP A 68 -10.21 21.97 -11.01
N ARG A 69 -10.20 21.16 -12.07
CA ARG A 69 -11.36 20.41 -12.55
C ARG A 69 -11.96 19.58 -11.42
N ARG A 70 -13.29 19.62 -11.36
CA ARG A 70 -14.07 18.69 -10.55
C ARG A 70 -14.00 17.31 -11.21
N LEU A 71 -14.13 16.27 -10.40
CA LEU A 71 -14.26 14.91 -10.92
C LEU A 71 -15.47 14.80 -11.85
N SER A 72 -15.26 14.20 -13.02
CA SER A 72 -16.32 13.90 -13.99
C SER A 72 -17.31 12.87 -13.44
N SER A 73 -16.81 11.89 -12.69
CA SER A 73 -17.57 10.85 -12.00
C SER A 73 -16.88 10.45 -10.71
N LEU A 74 -17.67 10.16 -9.67
CA LEU A 74 -17.16 9.65 -8.40
C LEU A 74 -16.92 8.13 -8.44
N VAL A 75 -17.44 7.41 -9.43
CA VAL A 75 -17.37 5.95 -9.50
C VAL A 75 -15.92 5.46 -9.60
N PRO A 76 -15.06 5.97 -10.51
CA PRO A 76 -13.67 5.51 -10.62
C PRO A 76 -12.88 5.80 -9.34
N PHE A 77 -13.12 6.95 -8.71
CA PHE A 77 -12.50 7.30 -7.44
C PHE A 77 -12.92 6.36 -6.31
N LYS A 78 -14.23 6.09 -6.16
CA LYS A 78 -14.74 5.17 -5.13
C LYS A 78 -14.18 3.77 -5.30
N LEU A 79 -14.09 3.28 -6.54
CA LEU A 79 -13.51 1.97 -6.83
C LEU A 79 -12.04 1.91 -6.43
N ALA A 80 -11.23 2.89 -6.85
CA ALA A 80 -9.83 2.99 -6.46
C ALA A 80 -9.69 3.07 -4.94
N LEU A 81 -10.47 3.93 -4.28
CA LEU A 81 -10.45 4.10 -2.83
C LEU A 81 -10.76 2.79 -2.09
N VAL A 82 -11.82 2.08 -2.48
CA VAL A 82 -12.22 0.82 -1.83
C VAL A 82 -11.15 -0.25 -2.03
N MET A 83 -10.62 -0.38 -3.25
CA MET A 83 -9.58 -1.38 -3.53
C MET A 83 -8.29 -1.09 -2.74
N VAL A 84 -7.89 0.17 -2.68
CA VAL A 84 -6.74 0.61 -1.88
C VAL A 84 -6.95 0.33 -0.40
N LEU A 85 -8.14 0.65 0.14
CA LEU A 85 -8.44 0.41 1.55
C LEU A 85 -8.46 -1.09 1.89
N ILE A 86 -9.17 -1.90 1.10
CA ILE A 86 -9.23 -3.36 1.31
C ILE A 86 -7.82 -3.93 1.33
N TRP A 87 -7.01 -3.56 0.35
CA TRP A 87 -5.64 -4.06 0.23
C TRP A 87 -4.75 -3.66 1.42
N ASN A 88 -4.76 -2.38 1.79
CA ASN A 88 -3.99 -1.90 2.94
C ASN A 88 -4.48 -2.52 4.25
N ILE A 89 -5.79 -2.71 4.43
CA ILE A 89 -6.36 -3.37 5.61
C ILE A 89 -5.91 -4.82 5.69
N LEU A 90 -5.95 -5.57 4.58
CA LEU A 90 -5.53 -6.98 4.57
C LEU A 90 -4.04 -7.13 4.90
N LEU A 91 -3.19 -6.29 4.32
CA LEU A 91 -1.76 -6.31 4.58
C LEU A 91 -1.45 -5.91 6.03
N THR A 92 -2.08 -4.84 6.50
CA THR A 92 -1.94 -4.34 7.88
C THR A 92 -2.43 -5.37 8.89
N TRP A 93 -3.59 -5.98 8.66
CA TRP A 93 -4.14 -7.03 9.51
C TRP A 93 -3.14 -8.17 9.67
N ARG A 94 -2.53 -8.62 8.56
CA ARG A 94 -1.50 -9.66 8.62
C ARG A 94 -0.27 -9.21 9.40
N CYS A 95 0.24 -8.02 9.15
CA CYS A 95 1.35 -7.47 9.94
C CYS A 95 1.01 -7.43 11.44
N ILE A 96 -0.18 -6.96 11.83
CA ILE A 96 -0.63 -6.95 13.23
C ILE A 96 -0.61 -8.36 13.82
N VAL A 97 -1.19 -9.34 13.13
CA VAL A 97 -1.21 -10.74 13.59
C VAL A 97 0.21 -11.22 13.89
N PHE A 98 1.17 -10.95 13.00
CA PHE A 98 2.56 -11.34 13.22
C PHE A 98 3.29 -10.49 14.28
N THR A 99 2.92 -9.22 14.46
CA THR A 99 3.51 -8.35 15.49
C THR A 99 3.12 -8.76 16.92
N PHE A 100 1.93 -9.34 17.09
CA PHE A 100 1.36 -9.61 18.41
C PHE A 100 1.20 -11.10 18.77
N ILE A 101 1.32 -12.01 17.80
CA ILE A 101 1.35 -13.45 18.08
C ILE A 101 2.81 -13.90 18.11
N GLU A 102 3.31 -14.23 19.30
CA GLU A 102 4.65 -14.78 19.50
C GLU A 102 4.72 -16.20 18.92
N THR A 103 5.39 -16.37 17.77
CA THR A 103 5.77 -17.68 17.24
C THR A 103 7.20 -17.67 16.72
N ASP A 104 7.93 -18.77 16.89
CA ASP A 104 9.33 -18.89 16.43
C ASP A 104 9.50 -18.84 14.89
N THR A 105 8.39 -18.87 14.12
CA THR A 105 8.38 -18.86 12.64
C THR A 105 7.78 -17.59 12.02
N THR A 106 7.52 -16.58 12.85
CA THR A 106 6.78 -15.36 12.50
C THR A 106 7.36 -14.61 11.28
N ASP A 107 8.69 -14.48 11.18
CA ASP A 107 9.35 -13.68 10.14
C ASP A 107 9.28 -14.35 8.76
N LYS A 108 9.51 -15.67 8.69
CA LYS A 108 9.44 -16.46 7.45
C LYS A 108 8.02 -16.53 6.90
N GLU A 109 7.03 -16.68 7.77
CA GLU A 109 5.63 -16.72 7.35
C GLU A 109 5.15 -15.37 6.82
N LEU A 110 5.53 -14.27 7.47
CA LEU A 110 5.25 -12.93 6.98
C LEU A 110 5.93 -12.67 5.63
N ALA A 111 7.20 -13.06 5.48
CA ALA A 111 7.92 -12.93 4.22
C ALA A 111 7.24 -13.73 3.08
N ASN A 112 6.85 -14.97 3.35
CA ASN A 112 6.14 -15.81 2.38
C ASN A 112 4.76 -15.23 2.00
N TYR A 113 4.03 -14.68 2.98
CA TYR A 113 2.76 -14.01 2.72
C TYR A 113 2.95 -12.81 1.78
N ILE A 114 3.96 -11.98 2.04
CA ILE A 114 4.28 -10.82 1.20
C ILE A 114 4.68 -11.27 -0.21
N ASP A 115 5.47 -12.33 -0.36
CA ASP A 115 5.89 -12.81 -1.68
C ASP A 115 4.75 -13.43 -2.50
N THR A 116 3.76 -14.04 -1.85
CA THR A 116 2.74 -14.83 -2.55
C THR A 116 1.48 -14.02 -2.84
N ILE A 117 0.97 -13.30 -1.83
CA ILE A 117 -0.36 -12.68 -1.89
C ILE A 117 -0.26 -11.22 -2.29
N ALA A 118 0.82 -10.54 -1.92
CA ALA A 118 0.97 -9.12 -2.22
C ALA A 118 1.07 -8.82 -3.73
N PRO A 119 1.79 -9.59 -4.58
CA PRO A 119 1.89 -9.27 -6.00
C PRO A 119 0.56 -9.39 -6.75
N ALA A 120 -0.17 -10.50 -6.51
CA ALA A 120 -1.46 -10.75 -7.15
C ALA A 120 -2.51 -9.69 -6.76
N SER A 121 -2.53 -9.30 -5.49
CA SER A 121 -3.45 -8.27 -5.00
C SER A 121 -3.03 -6.86 -5.41
N SER A 122 -1.73 -6.59 -5.55
CA SER A 122 -1.19 -5.32 -6.04
C SER A 122 -1.60 -5.02 -7.48
N PHE A 123 -1.75 -6.05 -8.32
CA PHE A 123 -2.24 -5.87 -9.69
C PHE A 123 -3.65 -5.27 -9.72
N LEU A 124 -4.57 -5.78 -8.90
CA LEU A 124 -5.96 -5.29 -8.85
C LEU A 124 -6.03 -3.84 -8.38
N VAL A 125 -5.25 -3.48 -7.37
CA VAL A 125 -5.21 -2.10 -6.84
C VAL A 125 -4.57 -1.15 -7.85
N SER A 126 -3.46 -1.56 -8.47
CA SER A 126 -2.79 -0.79 -9.50
C SER A 126 -3.69 -0.56 -10.72
N GLY A 127 -4.45 -1.58 -11.13
CA GLY A 127 -5.47 -1.46 -12.18
C GLY A 127 -6.59 -0.50 -11.82
N ALA A 128 -7.11 -0.56 -10.59
CA ALA A 128 -8.14 0.37 -10.11
C ALA A 128 -7.63 1.82 -10.05
N LEU A 129 -6.40 2.03 -9.59
CA LEU A 129 -5.73 3.34 -9.60
C LEU A 129 -5.52 3.85 -11.02
N ALA A 130 -4.99 3.01 -11.91
CA ALA A 130 -4.77 3.37 -13.31
C ALA A 130 -6.09 3.74 -14.00
N TYR A 131 -7.17 2.97 -13.78
CA TYR A 131 -8.50 3.29 -14.27
C TYR A 131 -9.01 4.62 -13.74
N PHE A 132 -8.84 4.89 -12.44
CA PHE A 132 -9.15 6.19 -11.86
C PHE A 132 -8.41 7.31 -12.58
N PHE A 133 -7.08 7.24 -12.69
CA PHE A 133 -6.32 8.31 -13.35
C PHE A 133 -6.68 8.46 -14.84
N ALA A 134 -6.86 7.36 -15.58
CA ALA A 134 -7.25 7.41 -16.99
C ALA A 134 -8.64 8.04 -17.20
N SER A 135 -9.60 7.76 -16.31
CA SER A 135 -10.98 8.29 -16.39
C SER A 135 -11.10 9.80 -16.13
N GLN A 136 -10.04 10.44 -15.62
CA GLN A 136 -10.02 11.87 -15.28
C GLN A 136 -9.18 12.70 -16.26
N ARG A 137 -8.60 12.09 -17.31
CA ARG A 137 -8.05 12.81 -18.47
C ARG A 137 -9.19 13.33 -19.33
#